data_AF-A0ABC9W5P0-F1
#
_entry.id   AF-A0ABC9W5P0-F1
#
_cell.length_a   1.000
_cell.length_b   1.000
_cell.length_c   1.000
_cell.angle_alpha   90.00
_cell.angle_beta   90.00
_cell.angle_gamma   90.00
#
_symmetry.space_group_name_H-M   'P 1'
#
loop_
_entity.id
_entity.type
_entity.pdbx_description
1 polymer ?
#
loop_
_entity_poly.entity_id
_entity_poly.type
_entity_poly.pdbx_seq_one_letter_code
_entity_poly.pdbx_strand_id
1 'polypeptide(L)'
;MSEKGELDLTGAKQNTGMWLVKVPKYLSQQWNKASGRGEVGKLRIAKNQGRTEVSFTLNEELASINDIGGKPASVSAPREHPFLLQSVGGQTLTVFTESSVESQPEEKSESSSTGECGHFL
;
A
#
# COMPACT_ATOMS: atom_id res chain seq x y z
N MET A 1 15.11 -25.45 3.22
CA MET A 1 14.53 -24.83 4.44
C MET A 1 15.51 -23.76 4.85
N SER A 2 15.11 -22.49 4.87
CA SER A 2 15.97 -21.42 5.39
C SER A 2 16.04 -21.50 6.91
N GLU A 3 17.21 -21.27 7.48
CA GLU A 3 17.41 -21.29 8.92
C GLU A 3 16.74 -20.07 9.59
N LYS A 4 16.34 -20.21 10.85
CA LYS A 4 15.73 -19.11 11.60
C LYS A 4 16.77 -17.98 11.76
N GLY A 5 16.54 -16.85 11.09
CA GLY A 5 17.47 -15.70 11.04
C GLY A 5 18.20 -15.55 9.71
N GLU A 6 18.03 -16.46 8.76
CA GLU A 6 18.49 -16.31 7.39
C GLU A 6 17.52 -15.43 6.58
N LEU A 7 18.06 -14.41 5.91
CA LEU A 7 17.28 -13.57 5.00
C LEU A 7 17.25 -14.20 3.61
N ASP A 8 16.05 -14.49 3.09
CA ASP A 8 15.90 -14.94 1.71
C ASP A 8 16.27 -13.82 0.72
N LEU A 9 17.31 -14.08 -0.09
CA LEU A 9 17.83 -13.13 -1.09
C LEU A 9 17.24 -13.35 -2.49
N THR A 10 16.26 -14.24 -2.65
CA THR A 10 15.71 -14.62 -3.97
C THR A 10 15.20 -13.41 -4.76
N GLY A 11 14.42 -12.52 -4.13
CA GLY A 11 13.89 -11.32 -4.79
C GLY A 11 14.99 -10.35 -5.27
N ALA A 12 16.06 -10.20 -4.49
CA ALA A 12 17.20 -9.36 -4.87
C ALA A 12 17.98 -9.96 -6.05
N LYS A 13 18.20 -11.29 -6.05
CA LYS A 13 18.90 -12.00 -7.15
C LYS A 13 18.12 -11.95 -8.46
N GLN A 14 16.80 -11.91 -8.40
CA GLN A 14 15.92 -11.81 -9.56
C GLN A 14 15.76 -10.38 -10.10
N ASN A 15 16.39 -9.38 -9.46
CA ASN A 15 16.25 -7.96 -9.81
C ASN A 15 14.78 -7.52 -9.85
N THR A 16 13.98 -7.97 -8.88
CA THR A 16 12.56 -7.61 -8.79
C THR A 16 12.43 -6.10 -8.53
N GLY A 17 11.98 -5.38 -9.55
CA GLY A 17 11.74 -3.94 -9.47
C GLY A 17 10.45 -3.62 -8.72
N MET A 18 10.53 -2.71 -7.75
CA MET A 18 9.40 -2.23 -6.96
C MET A 18 9.26 -0.72 -7.10
N TRP A 19 8.04 -0.20 -6.91
CA TRP A 19 7.79 1.24 -6.86
C TRP A 19 7.54 1.68 -5.44
N LEU A 20 8.22 2.75 -5.02
CA LEU A 20 7.94 3.44 -3.77
C LEU A 20 7.07 4.66 -4.08
N VAL A 21 5.84 4.66 -3.56
CA VAL A 21 4.86 5.73 -3.77
C VAL A 21 4.55 6.38 -2.43
N LYS A 22 4.68 7.71 -2.37
CA LYS A 22 4.25 8.48 -1.21
C LYS A 22 2.74 8.76 -1.30
N VAL A 23 1.99 8.30 -0.31
CA VAL A 23 0.52 8.43 -0.27
C VAL A 23 0.10 9.42 0.83
N PRO A 24 -0.71 10.45 0.52
CA PRO A 24 -1.28 11.33 1.54
C PRO A 24 -2.20 10.59 2.53
N LYS A 25 -2.21 11.01 3.80
CA LYS A 25 -2.98 10.34 4.87
C LYS A 25 -4.47 10.20 4.57
N TYR A 26 -5.10 11.19 3.94
CA TYR A 26 -6.52 11.10 3.59
C TYR A 26 -6.80 9.96 2.60
N LEU A 27 -5.85 9.66 1.70
CA LEU A 27 -6.02 8.67 0.65
C LEU A 27 -5.84 7.26 1.20
N SER A 28 -4.86 7.04 2.09
CA SER A 28 -4.73 5.76 2.80
C SER A 28 -5.95 5.47 3.68
N GLN A 29 -6.53 6.49 4.32
CA GLN A 29 -7.79 6.36 5.06
C GLN A 29 -8.97 5.95 4.15
N GLN A 30 -9.01 6.40 2.89
CA GLN A 30 -10.00 5.90 1.93
C GLN A 30 -9.79 4.44 1.59
N TRP A 31 -8.54 4.03 1.38
CA TRP A 31 -8.21 2.65 1.04
C TRP A 31 -8.59 1.67 2.15
N ASN A 32 -8.49 2.09 3.42
CA ASN A 32 -8.94 1.29 4.56
C ASN A 32 -10.45 1.03 4.57
N LYS A 33 -11.25 1.82 3.82
CA LYS A 33 -12.70 1.60 3.66
C LYS A 33 -13.04 0.62 2.53
N ALA A 34 -12.05 0.23 1.72
CA ALA A 34 -12.24 -0.73 0.65
C ALA A 34 -12.72 -2.07 1.22
N SER A 35 -13.91 -2.47 0.80
CA SER A 35 -14.50 -3.76 1.15
C SER A 35 -14.15 -4.81 0.08
N GLY A 36 -14.07 -6.09 0.45
CA GLY A 36 -13.81 -7.18 -0.49
C GLY A 36 -12.31 -7.51 -0.66
N ARG A 37 -11.83 -7.62 -1.91
CA ARG A 37 -10.45 -8.07 -2.24
C ARG A 37 -9.39 -6.96 -2.13
N GLY A 38 -9.73 -5.81 -1.57
CA GLY A 38 -8.82 -4.66 -1.46
C GLY A 38 -8.68 -3.87 -2.76
N GLU A 39 -9.69 -3.86 -3.64
CA GLU A 39 -9.71 -2.96 -4.79
C GLU A 39 -10.01 -1.53 -4.33
N VAL A 40 -9.13 -0.59 -4.68
CA VAL A 40 -9.24 0.80 -4.22
C VAL A 40 -9.42 1.81 -5.36
N GLY A 41 -9.10 1.42 -6.59
CA GLY A 41 -8.98 2.36 -7.69
C GLY A 41 -8.20 1.80 -8.87
N LYS A 42 -7.94 2.66 -9.85
CA LYS A 42 -7.21 2.34 -11.07
C LYS A 42 -5.98 3.23 -11.22
N LEU A 43 -4.86 2.63 -11.60
CA LEU A 43 -3.65 3.36 -11.95
C LEU A 43 -3.61 3.54 -13.47
N ARG A 44 -3.47 4.79 -13.92
CA ARG A 44 -3.31 5.16 -15.33
C ARG A 44 -1.86 5.56 -15.59
N ILE A 45 -1.29 4.99 -16.65
CA ILE A 45 0.06 5.32 -17.13
C ILE A 45 -0.06 5.74 -18.58
N ALA A 46 0.12 7.04 -18.85
CA ALA A 46 0.16 7.59 -20.19
C ALA A 46 1.62 7.89 -20.58
N LYS A 47 2.10 7.25 -21.65
CA LYS A 47 3.42 7.51 -22.22
C LYS A 47 3.24 8.29 -23.51
N ASN A 48 3.45 9.59 -23.44
CA ASN A 48 3.50 10.48 -24.60
C ASN A 48 4.96 10.64 -25.05
N GLN A 49 5.19 11.08 -26.28
CA GLN A 49 6.53 11.24 -26.86
C GLN A 49 7.37 12.19 -25.99
N GLY A 50 8.23 11.63 -25.13
CA GLY A 50 9.11 12.38 -24.22
C GLY A 50 8.53 12.69 -22.83
N ARG A 51 7.28 12.32 -22.52
CA ARG A 51 6.69 12.55 -21.19
C ARG A 51 5.89 11.34 -20.71
N THR A 52 6.22 10.87 -19.52
CA THR A 52 5.40 9.86 -18.81
C THR A 52 4.55 10.56 -17.77
N GLU A 53 3.24 10.38 -17.86
CA GLU A 53 2.26 10.84 -16.88
C GLU A 53 1.66 9.63 -16.19
N VAL A 54 1.69 9.62 -14.87
CA VAL A 54 1.12 8.55 -14.05
C VAL A 54 0.10 9.18 -13.13
N SER A 55 -1.08 8.59 -13.01
CA SER A 55 -2.12 9.08 -12.11
C SER A 55 -2.93 7.92 -11.52
N PHE A 56 -3.39 8.09 -10.29
CA PHE A 56 -4.26 7.15 -9.61
C PHE A 56 -5.68 7.73 -9.56
N THR A 57 -6.68 6.93 -9.92
CA THR A 57 -8.10 7.31 -9.83
C THR A 57 -8.78 6.43 -8.80
N LEU A 58 -9.38 7.04 -7.77
CA LEU A 58 -10.11 6.33 -6.73
C LEU A 58 -11.45 5.78 -7.26
N ASN A 59 -11.87 4.59 -6.80
CA ASN A 59 -13.18 4.03 -7.14
C ASN A 59 -14.33 4.93 -6.66
N GLU A 60 -15.45 4.94 -7.39
CA GLU A 60 -16.58 5.82 -7.06
C GLU A 60 -17.17 5.54 -5.67
N GLU A 61 -17.21 4.28 -5.27
CA GLU A 61 -17.69 3.84 -3.95
C GLU A 61 -16.82 4.36 -2.80
N LEU A 62 -15.51 4.52 -3.02
CA LEU A 62 -14.57 5.03 -2.03
C LEU A 62 -14.40 6.55 -2.11
N ALA A 63 -14.62 7.13 -3.29
CA ALA A 63 -14.65 8.58 -3.47
C ALA A 63 -15.91 9.21 -2.87
N SER A 64 -16.96 8.42 -2.67
CA SER A 64 -18.24 8.86 -2.12
C SER A 64 -18.26 8.72 -0.60
N ILE A 65 -17.58 9.61 0.12
CA ILE A 65 -17.86 9.80 1.55
C ILE A 65 -19.04 10.74 1.70
N ASN A 66 -20.20 10.15 1.99
CA ASN A 66 -21.26 10.80 2.74
C ASN A 66 -20.95 10.61 4.23
N ASP A 67 -20.30 11.57 4.89
CA ASP A 67 -20.61 11.84 6.31
C ASP A 67 -20.12 13.23 6.74
N ILE A 68 -21.03 13.94 7.42
CA ILE A 68 -20.98 15.33 7.91
C ILE A 68 -21.23 16.41 6.85
N GLY A 69 -22.52 16.69 6.60
CA GLY A 69 -22.96 17.95 6.01
C GLY A 69 -23.61 17.81 4.64
N GLY A 70 -24.86 17.38 4.63
CA GLY A 70 -25.67 17.19 3.43
C GLY A 70 -25.62 18.36 2.44
N LYS A 71 -25.04 18.09 1.27
CA LYS A 71 -25.49 18.69 0.00
C LYS A 71 -24.98 17.82 -1.16
N PRO A 72 -25.87 17.22 -1.97
CA PRO A 72 -25.47 16.58 -3.23
C PRO A 72 -25.28 17.69 -4.26
N ALA A 73 -24.24 18.50 -4.08
CA ALA A 73 -23.77 19.34 -5.16
C ALA A 73 -22.89 18.43 -6.02
N SER A 74 -23.36 18.17 -7.24
CA SER A 74 -22.65 17.59 -8.36
C SER A 74 -21.33 18.33 -8.63
N VAL A 75 -20.35 18.11 -7.78
CA VAL A 75 -19.00 18.67 -7.87
C VAL A 75 -18.08 17.49 -7.71
N SER A 76 -17.68 16.95 -8.86
CA SER A 76 -16.65 15.92 -8.97
C SER A 76 -15.39 16.41 -8.24
N ALA A 77 -15.19 15.98 -7.00
CA ALA A 77 -13.90 16.11 -6.34
C ALA A 77 -12.82 15.53 -7.27
N PRO A 78 -11.59 16.08 -7.30
CA PRO A 78 -10.52 15.53 -8.13
C PRO A 78 -10.22 14.09 -7.70
N ARG A 79 -10.85 13.13 -8.38
CA ARG A 79 -10.64 11.68 -8.17
C ARG A 79 -9.27 11.24 -8.67
N GLU A 80 -8.68 12.05 -9.54
CA GLU A 80 -7.40 11.81 -10.15
C GLU A 80 -6.28 12.43 -9.31
N HIS A 81 -5.37 11.57 -8.87
CA HIS A 81 -4.18 11.90 -8.12
C HIS A 81 -2.96 11.69 -9.01
N PRO A 82 -2.40 12.75 -9.64
CA PRO A 82 -1.20 12.63 -10.46
C PRO A 82 0.02 12.31 -9.60
N PHE A 83 0.89 11.44 -10.11
CA PHE A 83 2.13 11.05 -9.45
C PHE A 83 3.28 11.92 -9.96
N LEU A 84 4.08 12.42 -9.04
CA LEU A 84 5.34 13.06 -9.37
C LEU A 84 6.45 12.01 -9.34
N LEU A 85 7.06 11.74 -10.50
CA LEU A 85 8.20 10.82 -10.60
C LEU A 85 9.43 11.49 -9.99
N GLN A 86 10.05 10.83 -9.00
CA GLN A 86 11.26 11.31 -8.32
C GLN A 86 12.42 10.36 -8.58
N SER A 87 13.63 10.90 -8.74
CA SER A 87 14.84 10.10 -8.88
C SER A 87 15.31 9.60 -7.52
N VAL A 88 15.74 8.33 -7.46
CA VAL A 88 16.29 7.68 -6.26
C VAL A 88 17.82 7.53 -6.32
N GLY A 89 18.50 8.18 -7.26
CA GLY A 89 19.93 7.96 -7.55
C GLY A 89 20.93 8.25 -6.42
N GLY A 90 20.49 8.86 -5.31
CA GLY A 90 21.35 9.12 -4.15
C GLY A 90 21.42 7.97 -3.13
N GLN A 91 20.55 6.96 -3.23
CA GLN A 91 20.48 5.85 -2.27
C GLN A 91 19.88 4.60 -2.91
N THR A 92 20.43 3.44 -2.58
CA THR A 92 19.83 2.15 -2.93
C THR A 92 18.74 1.79 -1.92
N LEU A 93 17.50 1.62 -2.39
CA LEU A 93 16.36 1.19 -1.58
C LEU A 93 16.02 -0.27 -1.88
N THR A 94 15.88 -1.09 -0.84
CA THR A 94 15.52 -2.50 -0.92
C THR A 94 14.38 -2.82 0.05
N VAL A 95 13.55 -3.80 -0.27
CA VAL A 95 12.43 -4.24 0.58
C VAL A 95 12.72 -5.64 1.09
N PHE A 96 12.55 -5.85 2.39
CA PHE A 96 12.51 -7.17 3.02
C PHE A 96 11.17 -7.35 3.72
N THR A 97 10.73 -8.58 3.87
CA THR A 97 9.45 -8.92 4.53
C THR A 97 9.72 -9.85 5.69
N GLU A 98 9.06 -9.60 6.81
CA GLU A 98 9.02 -10.51 7.96
C GLU A 98 7.66 -11.18 7.99
N SER A 99 7.62 -12.50 7.87
CA SER A 99 6.38 -13.29 8.00
C SER A 99 6.17 -13.68 9.46
N SER A 100 4.97 -13.47 9.99
CA SER A 100 4.59 -14.05 11.28
C SER A 100 4.56 -15.57 11.15
N VAL A 101 5.48 -16.25 11.83
CA VAL A 101 5.47 -17.72 11.89
C VAL A 101 4.45 -18.07 12.98
N GLU A 102 3.22 -18.35 12.58
CA GLU A 102 2.26 -19.00 13.48
C GLU A 102 2.84 -20.38 13.79
N SER A 103 3.43 -20.51 14.97
CA SER A 103 3.84 -21.78 15.54
C SER A 103 2.64 -22.73 15.46
N GLN A 104 2.77 -23.83 14.72
CA GLN A 104 1.78 -24.90 14.81
C GLN A 104 1.67 -25.34 16.29
N PRO A 105 0.46 -25.67 16.77
CA PRO A 105 0.27 -26.07 18.15
C PRO A 105 0.86 -27.47 18.36
N GLU A 106 2.12 -27.55 18.79
CA GLU A 106 2.54 -28.64 19.68
C GLU A 106 1.98 -28.32 21.07
N GLU A 107 1.32 -29.32 21.66
CA GLU A 107 0.53 -29.19 22.88
C GLU A 107 1.23 -28.47 24.04
N LYS A 108 0.43 -27.62 24.70
CA LYS A 108 0.44 -27.32 26.15
C LYS A 108 1.61 -26.47 26.69
N SER A 109 1.34 -25.19 26.95
CA SER A 109 1.22 -24.61 28.31
C SER A 109 1.08 -23.09 28.24
N GLU A 110 0.20 -22.55 29.09
CA GLU A 110 -0.15 -21.14 29.25
C GLU A 110 1.05 -20.18 29.40
N SER A 111 1.06 -19.09 28.63
CA SER A 111 1.19 -17.74 29.19
C SER A 111 0.84 -16.69 28.14
N SER A 112 -0.12 -15.83 28.50
CA SER A 112 -0.61 -14.73 27.70
C SER A 112 0.38 -13.56 27.71
N SER A 113 0.75 -13.07 26.53
CA SER A 113 1.24 -11.71 26.39
C SER A 113 0.79 -11.14 25.05
N THR A 114 -0.26 -10.33 25.12
CA THR A 114 -0.77 -9.50 24.03
C THR A 114 0.26 -8.44 23.68
N GLY A 115 0.92 -8.57 22.53
CA GLY A 115 1.71 -7.52 21.91
C GLY A 115 0.88 -6.75 20.89
N GLU A 116 0.56 -5.49 21.19
CA GLU A 116 -0.04 -4.54 20.26
C GLU A 116 0.82 -4.40 18.99
N CYS A 117 0.21 -4.59 17.82
CA CYS A 117 0.84 -4.26 16.54
C CYS A 117 0.71 -2.75 16.32
N GLY A 118 1.84 -2.05 16.44
CA GLY A 118 1.94 -0.60 16.28
C GLY A 118 1.54 -0.13 14.88
N HIS A 119 0.63 0.83 14.84
CA HIS A 119 0.18 1.57 13.67
C HIS A 119 1.32 2.51 13.22
N PHE A 120 1.91 2.29 12.05
CA PHE A 120 2.90 3.21 11.48
C PHE A 120 2.22 4.49 10.96
N LEU A 121 2.73 5.65 11.43
CA LEU A 121 2.26 7.01 11.14
C LEU A 121 2.68 7.55 9.77
#